data_AF-A0A174W679-F1
#
_entry.id   AF-A0A174W679-F1
#
_cell.length_a   1.000
_cell.length_b   1.000
_cell.length_c   1.000
_cell.angle_alpha   90.00
_cell.angle_beta   90.00
_cell.angle_gamma   90.00
#
_symmetry.space_group_name_H-M   'P 1'
#
loop_
_entity.id
_entity.type
_entity.pdbx_description
1 polymer ?
#
loop_
_entity_poly.entity_id
_entity_poly.type
_entity_poly.pdbx_seq_one_letter_code
_entity_poly.pdbx_strand_id
1 'polypeptide(L)'
;MNFEEFKEQVFKLPEEILSIEGNRYQLHPIEDDKLPFLRKDRRKKENAAKKEKLDLHKLYKFYTEGCCHTTTEAQDFGLGGKQSPAVAVIKAIKQN
;
A
#
# COMPACT_ATOMS: atom_id res chain seq x y z
N MET A 1 -8.81 3.09 -16.36
CA MET A 1 -9.06 3.04 -14.91
C MET A 1 -8.86 4.43 -14.34
N ASN A 2 -9.93 5.06 -13.87
CA ASN A 2 -9.90 6.38 -13.24
C ASN A 2 -9.59 6.27 -11.73
N PHE A 3 -9.46 7.41 -11.04
CA PHE A 3 -9.12 7.45 -9.62
C PHE A 3 -10.20 6.81 -8.71
N GLU A 4 -11.48 7.01 -9.00
CA GLU A 4 -12.57 6.43 -8.21
C GLU A 4 -12.63 4.90 -8.36
N GLU A 5 -12.46 4.38 -9.58
CA GLU A 5 -12.32 2.95 -9.85
C GLU A 5 -11.11 2.36 -9.10
N PHE A 6 -10.01 3.12 -9.03
CA PHE A 6 -8.82 2.74 -8.25
C PHE A 6 -9.10 2.68 -6.76
N LYS A 7 -9.77 3.69 -6.22
CA LYS A 7 -10.17 3.73 -4.82
C LYS A 7 -11.09 2.56 -4.46
N GLU A 8 -12.03 2.21 -5.33
CA GLU A 8 -12.86 1.01 -5.16
C GLU A 8 -12.05 -0.28 -5.17
N GLN A 9 -11.06 -0.43 -6.05
CA GLN A 9 -10.20 -1.61 -6.07
C GLN A 9 -9.36 -1.72 -4.80
N VAL A 10 -8.83 -0.60 -4.29
CA VAL A 10 -8.14 -0.55 -3.00
C VAL A 10 -9.09 -0.95 -1.86
N PHE A 11 -10.34 -0.49 -1.89
CA PHE A 11 -11.35 -0.83 -0.88
C PHE A 11 -11.75 -2.31 -0.89
N LYS A 12 -11.72 -2.95 -2.06
CA LYS A 12 -12.02 -4.39 -2.24
C LYS A 12 -10.85 -5.29 -1.82
N LEU A 13 -9.69 -4.74 -1.48
CA LEU A 13 -8.56 -5.54 -1.00
C LEU A 13 -8.88 -6.19 0.35
N PRO A 14 -8.31 -7.37 0.63
CA PRO A 14 -8.43 -7.98 1.93
C PRO A 14 -7.82 -7.06 3.01
N GLU A 15 -8.35 -7.17 4.22
CA GLU A 15 -7.85 -6.41 5.38
C GLU A 15 -6.36 -6.67 5.66
N GLU A 16 -5.82 -7.82 5.23
CA GLU A 16 -4.39 -8.15 5.34
C GLU A 16 -3.80 -8.44 3.94
N ILE A 17 -2.71 -7.74 3.60
CA ILE A 17 -1.93 -7.95 2.38
C ILE A 17 -0.48 -8.31 2.71
N LEU A 18 0.19 -9.00 1.79
CA LEU A 18 1.56 -9.45 1.94
C LEU A 18 2.53 -8.67 1.04
N SER A 19 3.68 -8.30 1.58
CA SER A 19 4.81 -7.80 0.80
C SER A 19 5.50 -8.94 0.05
N ILE A 20 6.29 -8.59 -0.97
CA ILE A 20 7.16 -9.55 -1.70
C ILE A 20 8.14 -10.24 -0.74
N GLU A 21 8.62 -9.53 0.28
CA GLU A 21 9.56 -10.05 1.29
C GLU A 21 8.84 -10.77 2.45
N GLY A 22 7.53 -11.01 2.36
CA GLY A 22 6.76 -11.77 3.35
C GLY A 22 6.32 -10.96 4.59
N ASN A 23 6.41 -9.63 4.55
CA ASN A 23 5.84 -8.78 5.59
C ASN A 23 4.33 -8.70 5.45
N ARG A 24 3.62 -8.64 6.57
CA ARG A 24 2.16 -8.49 6.60
C ARG A 24 1.81 -7.03 6.87
N TYR A 25 0.92 -6.47 6.07
CA TYR A 25 0.31 -5.17 6.33
C TYR A 25 -1.18 -5.35 6.55
N GLN A 26 -1.68 -4.78 7.63
CA GLN A 26 -3.11 -4.66 7.88
C GLN A 26 -3.57 -3.31 7.32
N LEU A 27 -4.50 -3.35 6.38
CA LEU A 27 -5.15 -2.19 5.79
C LEU A 27 -6.31 -1.74 6.67
N HIS A 28 -6.52 -0.44 6.75
CA HIS A 28 -7.67 0.16 7.41
C HIS A 28 -8.55 0.89 6.39
N PRO A 29 -9.80 1.22 6.76
CA PRO A 29 -10.67 2.04 5.93
C PRO A 29 -9.97 3.34 5.50
N ILE A 30 -10.19 3.72 4.25
CA ILE A 30 -9.65 4.93 3.66
C ILE A 30 -10.24 6.16 4.36
N GLU A 31 -9.38 7.10 4.76
CA GLU A 31 -9.74 8.38 5.39
C GLU A 31 -9.10 9.52 4.58
N ASP A 32 -9.89 10.49 4.11
CA ASP A 32 -9.39 11.68 3.39
C ASP A 32 -8.40 11.34 2.24
N ASP A 33 -8.77 10.40 1.39
CA ASP A 33 -7.95 9.87 0.28
C ASP A 33 -6.57 9.34 0.72
N LYS A 34 -6.49 8.89 1.96
CA LYS A 34 -5.32 8.21 2.51
C LYS A 34 -5.73 6.82 2.96
N LEU A 35 -4.92 5.83 2.59
CA LEU A 35 -5.05 4.45 3.05
C LEU A 35 -4.17 4.26 4.29
N PRO A 36 -4.76 4.17 5.51
CA PRO A 36 -3.99 3.87 6.70
C PRO A 36 -3.60 2.39 6.71
N PHE A 37 -2.41 2.09 7.20
CA PHE A 37 -1.92 0.72 7.32
C PHE A 37 -1.07 0.51 8.56
N LEU A 38 -1.00 -0.75 8.99
CA LEU A 38 -0.17 -1.22 10.10
C LEU A 38 0.72 -2.36 9.63
N ARG A 39 2.04 -2.23 9.84
CA ARG A 39 2.98 -3.32 9.62
C ARG A 39 2.92 -4.31 10.79
N LYS A 40 2.53 -5.55 10.50
CA LYS A 40 2.62 -6.66 11.46
C LYS A 40 3.99 -7.32 11.33
N ASP A 41 4.88 -7.03 12.27
CA ASP A 41 6.18 -7.70 12.33
C ASP A 41 6.08 -8.99 13.16
N ARG A 42 6.41 -10.14 12.55
CA ARG A 42 6.37 -11.45 13.23
C ARG A 42 7.29 -11.52 14.45
N ARG A 43 8.33 -10.67 14.52
CA ARG A 43 9.37 -10.74 15.55
C ARG A 43 9.13 -9.84 16.76
N LYS A 44 8.20 -8.88 16.69
CA LYS A 44 7.95 -7.93 17.79
C LYS A 44 6.51 -8.08 18.30
N LYS A 45 6.37 -8.50 19.56
CA LYS A 45 5.10 -8.47 20.31
C LYS A 45 4.66 -7.04 20.66
N GLU A 46 5.50 -6.04 20.44
CA GLU A 46 5.17 -4.65 20.70
C GLU A 46 4.63 -3.97 19.45
N ASN A 47 3.32 -3.73 19.49
CA ASN A 47 2.60 -2.58 18.94
C ASN A 47 3.39 -1.74 17.94
N ALA A 48 3.19 -1.99 16.65
CA ALA A 48 3.32 -0.93 15.66
C ALA A 48 2.19 0.09 15.88
N ALA A 49 2.28 0.91 16.94
CA ALA A 49 1.28 1.92 17.28
C ALA A 49 1.23 3.09 16.28
N LYS A 50 2.16 3.12 15.32
CA LYS A 50 2.17 4.12 14.25
C LYS A 50 1.34 3.60 13.07
N LYS A 51 0.10 4.08 12.96
CA LYS A 51 -0.68 4.04 11.72
C LYS A 51 0.03 4.92 10.70
N GLU A 52 0.75 4.30 9.79
CA GLU A 52 1.28 4.98 8.60
C GLU A 52 0.14 5.15 7.59
N LYS A 53 0.24 6.15 6.71
CA LYS A 53 -0.81 6.48 5.73
C LYS A 53 -0.19 6.57 4.33
N LEU A 54 -0.76 5.86 3.37
CA LEU A 54 -0.44 6.01 1.94
C LEU A 54 -1.39 7.03 1.32
N ASP A 55 -0.84 8.00 0.60
CA ASP A 55 -1.62 8.94 -0.20
C ASP A 55 -2.15 8.21 -1.46
N LEU A 56 -3.47 8.13 -1.62
CA LEU A 56 -4.07 7.40 -2.73
C LEU A 56 -3.83 8.07 -4.07
N HIS A 57 -3.68 9.40 -4.15
CA HIS A 57 -3.37 10.07 -5.41
C HIS A 57 -1.94 9.72 -5.86
N LYS A 58 -0.98 9.71 -4.93
CA LYS A 58 0.38 9.25 -5.23
C LYS A 58 0.40 7.77 -5.59
N LEU A 59 -0.38 6.96 -4.88
CA LEU A 59 -0.49 5.53 -5.16
C LEU A 59 -1.14 5.26 -6.52
N TYR A 60 -2.15 6.03 -6.89
CA TYR A 60 -2.79 5.97 -8.21
C TYR A 60 -1.84 6.41 -9.32
N LYS A 61 -1.11 7.51 -9.13
CA LYS A 61 -0.03 7.91 -10.07
C LYS A 61 1.00 6.80 -10.23
N PHE A 62 1.44 6.21 -9.13
CA PHE A 62 2.35 5.06 -9.17
C PHE A 62 1.73 3.85 -9.89
N TYR A 63 0.44 3.58 -9.72
CA TYR A 63 -0.29 2.53 -10.44
C TYR A 63 -0.27 2.75 -11.95
N THR A 64 -0.57 3.97 -12.40
CA THR A 64 -0.77 4.30 -13.82
C THR A 64 0.53 4.63 -14.56
N GLU A 65 1.44 5.33 -13.90
CA GLU A 65 2.69 5.86 -14.49
C GLU A 65 3.90 5.00 -14.13
N GLY A 66 3.82 4.19 -13.07
CA GLY A 66 4.88 3.27 -12.69
C GLY A 66 5.06 2.18 -13.73
N CYS A 67 6.31 1.94 -14.12
CA CYS A 67 6.68 0.94 -15.12
C CYS A 67 6.86 -0.45 -14.49
N CYS A 68 7.57 -0.54 -13.37
CA CYS A 68 7.99 -1.82 -12.78
C CYS A 68 7.37 -2.08 -11.40
N HIS A 69 6.71 -1.09 -10.80
CA HIS A 69 6.07 -1.12 -9.49
C HIS A 69 6.99 -1.65 -8.40
N THR A 70 8.24 -1.18 -8.40
CA THR A 70 9.27 -1.61 -7.43
C THR A 70 9.32 -0.69 -6.20
N THR A 71 10.00 -1.15 -5.14
CA THR A 71 10.20 -0.33 -3.93
C THR A 71 11.05 0.91 -4.20
N THR A 72 12.00 0.84 -5.13
CA THR A 72 12.81 1.98 -5.58
C THR A 72 11.93 2.99 -6.30
N GLU A 73 11.14 2.53 -7.27
CA GLU A 73 10.24 3.40 -8.02
C GLU A 73 9.18 4.05 -7.10
N ALA A 74 8.62 3.30 -6.14
CA ALA A 74 7.70 3.86 -5.15
C ALA A 74 8.31 5.03 -4.35
N GLN A 75 9.65 5.07 -4.15
CA GLN A 75 10.31 6.22 -3.51
C GLN A 75 10.26 7.47 -4.39
N ASP A 76 10.41 7.32 -5.70
CA ASP A 76 10.34 8.44 -6.66
C ASP A 76 8.94 9.09 -6.67
N PHE A 77 7.89 8.29 -6.43
CA PHE A 77 6.51 8.77 -6.24
C PHE A 77 6.21 9.29 -4.82
N GLY A 78 7.21 9.34 -3.93
CA GLY A 78 7.04 9.82 -2.56
C GLY A 78 6.20 8.90 -1.67
N LEU A 79 6.13 7.60 -1.99
CA LEU A 79 5.45 6.54 -1.22
C LEU A 79 6.45 5.77 -0.33
N GLY A 80 7.43 6.50 0.22
CA GLY A 80 8.70 5.97 0.71
C GLY A 80 8.66 4.78 1.68
N GLY A 81 9.79 4.04 1.74
CA GLY A 81 10.11 3.05 2.78
C GLY A 81 10.76 1.77 2.25
N LYS A 82 11.84 1.29 2.91
CA LYS A 82 12.38 -0.07 2.75
C LYS A 82 11.23 -1.04 3.05
N GLN A 83 10.78 -1.79 2.03
CA GLN A 83 9.58 -2.65 2.05
C GLN A 83 8.28 -1.85 1.92
N SER A 84 8.11 -1.15 0.78
CA SER A 84 7.00 -0.20 0.60
C SER A 84 5.64 -0.92 0.53
N PRO A 85 4.71 -0.61 1.44
CA PRO A 85 3.34 -1.13 1.42
C PRO A 85 2.59 -0.69 0.16
N ALA A 86 3.01 0.40 -0.50
CA ALA A 86 2.49 0.79 -1.79
C ALA A 86 2.65 -0.32 -2.83
N VAL A 87 3.84 -0.94 -2.91
CA VAL A 87 4.10 -2.05 -3.84
C VAL A 87 3.21 -3.25 -3.52
N ALA A 88 3.00 -3.54 -2.24
CA ALA A 88 2.12 -4.64 -1.81
C ALA A 88 0.67 -4.38 -2.22
N VAL A 89 0.17 -3.15 -2.04
CA VAL A 89 -1.18 -2.74 -2.45
C VAL A 89 -1.34 -2.85 -3.96
N ILE A 90 -0.41 -2.28 -4.74
CA ILE A 90 -0.46 -2.33 -6.21
C ILE A 90 -0.41 -3.77 -6.72
N LYS A 91 0.43 -4.60 -6.13
CA LYS A 91 0.51 -6.02 -6.48
C LYS A 91 -0.79 -6.74 -6.18
N ALA A 92 -1.40 -6.50 -5.02
CA ALA A 92 -2.67 -7.10 -4.65
C ALA A 92 -3.80 -6.66 -5.59
N ILE A 93 -3.81 -5.39 -6.02
CA ILE A 93 -4.75 -4.87 -7.02
C ILE A 93 -4.56 -5.56 -8.37
N LYS A 94 -3.31 -5.74 -8.83
CA LYS A 94 -3.02 -6.38 -10.13
C LYS A 94 -3.23 -7.90 -10.15
N GLN A 95 -3.35 -8.53 -8.98
CA GLN A 95 -3.57 -9.97 -8.84
C GLN A 95 -5.05 -10.36 -8.65
N ASN A 96 -5.91 -9.39 -8.34
CA ASN A 96 -7.38 -9.51 -8.33
C ASN A 96 -7.97 -9.07 -9.67
#